data_AF-A0A7R7AL66-F1
#
_entry.id   AF-A0A7R7AL66-F1
#
_cell.length_a   1.000
_cell.length_b   1.000
_cell.length_c   1.000
_cell.angle_alpha   90.00
_cell.angle_beta   90.00
_cell.angle_gamma   90.00
#
_symmetry.space_group_name_H-M   'P 1'
#
loop_
_entity.id
_entity.type
_entity.pdbx_description
1 polymer ?
#
loop_
_entity_poly.entity_id
_entity_poly.type
_entity_poly.pdbx_seq_one_letter_code
_entity_poly.pdbx_strand_id
1 'polypeptide(L)'
;MHIAHLEIANFRKLLSVRIDLADKTTLFVGANNSGKTSAMLALRRFLAKRGRTFEKHDLTLCHWAGINALGQTWMTQRERERERERERQDATQLATARSMLRAGRSV
;
A
#
# COMPACT_ATOMS: atom_id res chain seq x y z
N MET A 1 26.91 -16.29 11.05
CA MET A 1 25.68 -16.56 10.28
C MET A 1 26.11 -16.93 8.87
N HIS A 2 25.71 -18.09 8.36
CA HIS A 2 25.97 -18.53 6.99
C HIS A 2 24.65 -18.58 6.24
N ILE A 3 24.53 -17.88 5.12
CA ILE A 3 23.31 -17.85 4.30
C ILE A 3 23.59 -18.70 3.06
N ALA A 4 22.85 -19.80 2.88
CA ALA A 4 23.01 -20.68 1.72
C ALA A 4 22.27 -20.15 0.48
N HIS A 5 21.07 -19.59 0.67
CA HIS A 5 20.24 -19.09 -0.42
C HIS A 5 19.37 -17.92 0.04
N LEU A 6 18.95 -17.12 -0.93
CA LEU A 6 18.06 -15.98 -0.78
C LEU A 6 16.85 -16.18 -1.69
N GLU A 7 15.66 -15.93 -1.19
CA GLU A 7 14.44 -15.87 -1.99
C GLU A 7 13.88 -14.45 -1.90
N ILE A 8 13.76 -13.79 -3.05
CA ILE A 8 13.32 -12.40 -3.15
C ILE A 8 12.08 -12.36 -4.04
N ALA A 9 10.98 -11.86 -3.50
CA ALA A 9 9.72 -11.71 -4.21
C ALA A 9 9.18 -10.29 -4.09
N ASN A 10 8.49 -9.83 -5.13
CA ASN A 10 7.77 -8.56 -5.20
C ASN A 10 8.64 -7.33 -4.83
N PHE A 11 9.95 -7.39 -5.10
CA PHE A 11 10.91 -6.34 -4.75
C PHE A 11 11.50 -5.69 -6.00
N ARG A 12 11.07 -4.47 -6.32
CA ARG A 12 11.48 -3.71 -7.52
C ARG A 12 11.34 -4.58 -8.77
N LYS A 13 12.40 -4.78 -9.55
CA LYS A 13 12.37 -5.64 -10.74
C LYS A 13 12.36 -7.14 -10.46
N LEU A 14 12.56 -7.56 -9.21
CA LEU A 14 12.62 -8.96 -8.81
C LEU A 14 11.21 -9.42 -8.39
N LEU A 15 10.45 -9.98 -9.34
CA LEU A 15 9.11 -10.50 -9.06
C LEU A 15 9.16 -11.77 -8.20
N SER A 16 10.01 -12.72 -8.59
CA SER A 16 10.30 -13.95 -7.85
C SER A 16 11.64 -14.50 -8.32
N VAL A 17 12.64 -14.47 -7.45
CA VAL A 17 13.98 -14.99 -7.75
C VAL A 17 14.54 -15.74 -6.55
N ARG A 18 15.32 -16.78 -6.84
CA ARG A 18 16.17 -17.47 -5.88
C ARG A 18 17.62 -17.25 -6.26
N ILE A 19 18.46 -16.97 -5.28
CA ILE A 19 19.89 -16.76 -5.44
C ILE A 19 20.61 -17.66 -4.45
N ASP A 20 21.36 -18.63 -4.96
CA ASP A 20 22.26 -19.44 -4.14
C ASP A 20 23.56 -18.68 -3.92
N LEU A 21 24.08 -18.73 -2.69
CA LEU A 21 25.30 -18.03 -2.29
C LEU A 21 26.43 -19.05 -2.13
N ALA A 22 27.60 -18.71 -2.66
CA ALA A 22 28.82 -19.48 -2.46
C ALA A 22 29.38 -19.27 -1.05
N ASP A 23 30.09 -20.28 -0.54
CA ASP A 23 30.62 -20.32 0.83
C ASP A 23 31.54 -19.14 1.18
N LYS A 24 32.25 -18.58 0.19
CA LYS A 24 33.24 -17.50 0.40
C LYS A 24 32.83 -16.20 -0.25
N THR A 25 32.59 -16.20 -1.56
CA THR A 25 32.33 -14.97 -2.32
C THR A 25 31.38 -15.26 -3.46
N THR A 26 30.31 -14.50 -3.52
CA THR A 26 29.32 -14.56 -4.59
C THR A 26 29.42 -13.27 -5.41
N LEU A 27 29.58 -13.39 -6.73
CA LEU A 27 29.67 -12.26 -7.64
C LEU A 27 28.40 -12.13 -8.49
N PHE A 28 27.72 -11.00 -8.41
CA PHE A 28 26.56 -10.72 -9.27
C PHE A 28 27.01 -10.05 -10.57
N VAL A 29 26.89 -10.76 -11.70
CA VAL A 29 27.19 -10.28 -13.06
C VAL A 29 25.95 -10.36 -13.95
N GLY A 30 25.93 -9.58 -15.04
CA GLY A 30 24.85 -9.58 -16.02
C GLY A 30 24.54 -8.19 -16.58
N ALA A 31 23.56 -8.10 -17.49
CA ALA A 31 23.20 -6.86 -18.18
C ALA A 31 22.78 -5.72 -17.23
N ASN A 32 22.89 -4.47 -17.69
CA ASN A 32 22.34 -3.34 -16.95
C ASN A 32 20.85 -3.54 -16.69
N ASN A 33 20.39 -3.12 -15.52
CA ASN A 33 18.99 -3.23 -15.12
C ASN A 33 18.46 -4.68 -14.94
N SER A 34 19.34 -5.67 -14.86
CA SER A 34 19.00 -7.09 -14.61
C SER A 34 18.62 -7.42 -13.16
N GLY A 35 18.63 -6.44 -12.25
CA GLY A 35 18.22 -6.63 -10.85
C GLY A 35 19.35 -6.88 -9.84
N LYS A 36 20.63 -6.85 -10.25
CA LYS A 36 21.80 -7.02 -9.35
C LYS A 36 21.78 -6.06 -8.15
N THR A 37 21.65 -4.76 -8.43
CA THR A 37 21.57 -3.72 -7.39
C THR A 37 20.30 -3.86 -6.55
N SER A 38 19.19 -4.35 -7.14
CA SER A 38 17.96 -4.64 -6.40
C SER A 38 18.15 -5.78 -5.40
N ALA A 39 18.83 -6.87 -5.79
CA ALA A 39 19.14 -7.97 -4.88
C ALA A 39 20.01 -7.50 -3.70
N MET A 40 21.06 -6.73 -3.98
CA MET A 40 21.91 -6.14 -2.93
C MET A 40 21.14 -5.20 -2.01
N LEU A 41 20.19 -4.42 -2.56
CA LEU A 41 19.37 -3.55 -1.74
C LEU A 41 18.38 -4.33 -0.88
N ALA A 42 17.76 -5.40 -1.38
CA ALA A 42 16.86 -6.26 -0.62
C ALA A 42 17.59 -6.84 0.60
N LEU A 43 18.80 -7.37 0.40
CA LEU A 43 19.70 -7.82 1.47
C LEU A 43 19.95 -6.72 2.51
N ARG A 44 20.29 -5.51 2.05
CA ARG A 44 20.55 -4.37 2.93
C ARG A 44 19.30 -3.96 3.72
N ARG A 45 18.10 -3.95 3.11
CA ARG A 45 16.83 -3.63 3.80
C ARG A 45 16.51 -4.68 4.87
N PHE A 46 16.79 -5.95 4.59
CA PHE A 46 16.42 -7.05 5.47
C PHE A 46 17.40 -7.28 6.63
N LEU A 47 18.72 -7.15 6.39
CA LEU A 47 19.75 -7.52 7.37
C LEU A 47 20.31 -6.35 8.20
N ALA A 48 20.12 -5.10 7.79
CA ALA A 48 20.67 -3.95 8.50
C ALA A 48 19.84 -3.57 9.74
N LYS A 49 20.44 -3.58 10.93
CA LYS A 49 19.79 -3.26 12.23
C LYS A 49 19.26 -1.82 12.35
N ARG A 50 19.75 -0.86 11.57
CA ARG A 50 19.38 0.57 11.69
C ARG A 50 18.99 1.16 10.33
N GLY A 51 17.74 1.62 10.25
CA GLY A 51 17.39 2.81 9.47
C GLY A 51 16.95 2.63 8.02
N ARG A 52 16.47 1.46 7.59
CA ARG A 52 15.92 1.34 6.22
C ARG A 52 14.67 0.46 6.16
N THR A 53 13.51 1.06 6.44
CA THR A 53 12.20 0.48 6.15
C THR A 53 12.02 0.27 4.65
N PHE A 54 11.14 -0.65 4.26
CA PHE A 54 10.70 -0.78 2.88
C PHE A 54 9.96 0.50 2.46
N GLU A 55 10.25 0.98 1.26
CA GLU A 55 9.59 2.16 0.67
C GLU A 55 8.56 1.72 -0.39
N LYS A 56 7.64 2.61 -0.75
CA LYS A 56 6.62 2.30 -1.77
C LYS A 56 7.25 1.86 -3.10
N HIS A 57 8.36 2.49 -3.48
CA HIS A 57 9.12 2.19 -4.71
C HIS A 57 9.84 0.84 -4.68
N ASP A 58 9.90 0.19 -3.52
CA ASP A 58 10.46 -1.15 -3.40
C ASP A 58 9.46 -2.22 -3.85
N LEU A 59 8.18 -1.91 -4.05
CA LEU A 59 7.21 -2.82 -4.64
C LEU A 59 7.41 -2.99 -6.16
N THR A 60 7.22 -4.21 -6.65
CA THR A 60 7.30 -4.48 -8.09
C THR A 60 6.25 -3.73 -8.91
N LEU A 61 6.67 -3.19 -10.06
CA LEU A 61 5.88 -2.28 -10.87
C LEU A 61 4.51 -2.85 -11.28
N CYS A 62 4.44 -4.15 -11.58
CA CYS A 62 3.21 -4.82 -12.00
C CYS A 62 2.07 -4.75 -10.97
N HIS A 63 2.38 -4.57 -9.69
CA HIS A 63 1.38 -4.51 -8.62
C HIS A 63 0.70 -3.16 -8.50
N TRP A 64 1.27 -2.09 -9.06
CA TRP A 64 0.74 -0.73 -8.90
C TRP A 64 -0.65 -0.55 -9.49
N ALA A 65 -0.95 -1.19 -10.62
CA ALA A 65 -2.28 -1.13 -11.21
C ALA A 65 -3.34 -1.69 -10.24
N GLY A 66 -3.06 -2.83 -9.60
CA GLY A 66 -3.93 -3.43 -8.60
C GLY A 66 -4.06 -2.58 -7.33
N ILE A 67 -2.95 -2.04 -6.82
CA ILE A 67 -2.94 -1.14 -5.67
C ILE A 67 -3.77 0.12 -5.94
N ASN A 68 -3.64 0.71 -7.13
CA ASN A 68 -4.39 1.89 -7.53
C ASN A 68 -5.89 1.58 -7.64
N ALA A 69 -6.27 0.43 -8.20
CA ALA A 69 -7.67 0.01 -8.28
C ALA A 69 -8.30 -0.19 -6.89
N LEU A 70 -7.55 -0.78 -5.95
CA LEU A 70 -7.97 -0.90 -4.55
C LEU A 70 -8.15 0.48 -3.90
N GLY A 71 -7.19 1.38 -4.10
CA GLY A 71 -7.26 2.75 -3.61
C GLY A 71 -8.49 3.49 -4.15
N GLN A 72 -8.76 3.39 -5.45
CA GLN A 72 -9.92 4.02 -6.07
C GLN A 72 -11.23 3.48 -5.52
N THR A 73 -11.33 2.16 -5.37
CA THR A 73 -12.52 1.52 -4.80
C THR A 73 -12.79 2.02 -3.38
N TRP A 74 -11.74 2.11 -2.56
CA TRP A 74 -11.84 2.59 -1.19
C TRP A 74 -12.28 4.07 -1.10
N MET A 75 -11.71 4.92 -1.95
CA MET A 75 -12.07 6.35 -2.02
C MET A 75 -13.54 6.54 -2.42
N THR A 76 -14.01 5.82 -3.44
CA THR A 76 -15.41 5.90 -3.89
C THR A 76 -16.38 5.41 -2.81
N GLN A 77 -16.04 4.36 -2.07
CA GLN A 77 -16.85 3.90 -0.94
C GLN A 77 -16.94 4.97 0.16
N ARG A 78 -15.80 5.58 0.52
CA ARG A 78 -15.73 6.67 1.50
C ARG A 78 -16.53 7.90 1.09
N GLU A 79 -16.53 8.25 -0.19
CA GLU A 79 -17.33 9.36 -0.71
C GLU A 79 -18.83 9.07 -0.58
N ARG A 80 -19.27 7.88 -0.97
CA ARG A 80 -20.67 7.44 -0.82
C ARG A 80 -21.12 7.40 0.63
N GLU A 81 -20.27 6.97 1.56
CA GLU A 81 -20.56 7.00 2.99
C GLU A 81 -20.77 8.44 3.49
N ARG A 82 -19.87 9.35 3.12
CA ARG A 82 -19.98 10.77 3.49
C ARG A 82 -21.23 11.44 2.91
N GLU A 83 -21.60 11.10 1.69
CA GLU A 83 -22.82 11.61 1.05
C GLU A 83 -24.07 11.15 1.82
N ARG A 84 -24.17 9.85 2.13
CA ARG A 84 -25.27 9.31 2.95
C ARG A 84 -25.34 9.92 4.35
N GLU A 85 -24.20 10.22 4.97
CA GLU A 85 -24.16 10.90 6.26
C GLU A 85 -24.72 12.32 6.17
N ARG A 86 -24.37 13.07 5.11
CA ARG A 86 -24.91 14.42 4.86
C ARG A 86 -26.42 14.38 4.63
N GLU A 87 -26.91 13.49 3.76
CA GLU A 87 -28.34 13.33 3.51
C GLU A 87 -29.13 13.02 4.79
N ARG A 88 -28.58 12.15 5.66
CA ARG A 88 -29.19 11.84 6.96
C ARG A 88 -29.20 13.04 7.91
N GLN A 89 -28.12 13.82 7.94
CA GLN A 89 -28.04 15.05 8.74
C GLN A 89 -29.08 16.07 8.28
N ASP A 90 -29.17 16.32 6.97
CA ASP A 90 -30.13 17.26 6.39
C ASP A 90 -31.57 16.84 6.67
N ALA A 91 -31.89 15.55 6.47
CA ALA A 91 -33.21 15.00 6.79
C ALA A 91 -33.58 15.17 8.27
N THR A 92 -32.61 14.96 9.17
CA THR A 92 -32.79 15.12 10.62
C THR A 92 -33.03 16.59 11.00
N GLN A 93 -32.29 17.52 10.38
CA GLN A 93 -32.48 18.96 10.60
C GLN A 93 -33.86 19.42 10.11
N LEU A 94 -34.30 18.98 8.93
CA LEU A 94 -35.62 19.28 8.38
C LEU A 94 -36.76 18.72 9.25
N ALA A 95 -36.61 17.50 9.76
CA ALA A 95 -37.58 16.90 10.68
C ALA A 95 -37.68 17.69 12.00
N THR A 96 -36.54 18.10 12.56
CA THR A 96 -36.47 18.93 13.77
C THR A 96 -37.14 20.30 13.55
N ALA A 97 -36.81 20.99 12.46
CA ALA A 97 -37.40 22.28 12.13
C ALA A 97 -38.93 22.19 11.93
N ARG A 98 -39.41 21.14 11.26
CA ARG A 98 -40.86 20.87 11.10
C ARG A 98 -41.54 20.60 12.43
N SER A 99 -40.91 19.87 13.34
CA SER A 99 -41.42 19.61 14.69
C SER A 99 -41.57 20.92 15.48
N MET A 100 -40.56 21.79 15.47
CA MET A 100 -40.60 23.09 16.14
C MET A 100 -41.69 24.02 15.59
N LEU A 101 -41.86 24.08 14.27
CA LEU A 101 -42.93 24.87 13.63
C LEU A 101 -44.34 24.36 13.99
N ARG A 102 -44.51 23.05 14.18
CA ARG A 102 -45.79 22.48 14.65
C ARG A 102 -46.05 22.81 16.11
N ALA A 103 -45.03 22.76 16.96
CA ALA A 103 -45.15 23.11 18.38
C ALA A 103 -45.45 24.61 18.59
N GLY A 104 -44.87 25.50 17.78
CA GLY A 104 -45.09 26.96 17.86
C GLY A 104 -46.42 27.47 17.28
N ARG A 105 -47.17 26.62 16.56
CA ARG A 105 -48.49 26.96 15.99
C ARG A 105 -49.67 26.62 16.92
N SER A 106 -49.41 26.12 18.13
CA SER A 106 -50.44 25.65 19.07
C SER A 106 -50.85 26.68 20.12
N VAL A 107 -50.69 27.99 19.85
CA VAL A 107 -51.15 29.10 20.71
C VAL A 107 -52.06 30.02 19.90
#